data_AF-A0A2D7MPC8-F1
#
_entry.id   AF-A0A2D7MPC8-F1
#
_cell.length_a   1.000
_cell.length_b   1.000
_cell.length_c   1.000
_cell.angle_alpha   90.00
_cell.angle_beta   90.00
_cell.angle_gamma   90.00
#
_symmetry.space_group_name_H-M   'P 1'
#
loop_
_entity.id
_entity.type
_entity.pdbx_description
1 polymer ?
#
loop_
_entity_poly.entity_id
_entity_poly.type
_entity_poly.pdbx_seq_one_letter_code
_entity_poly.pdbx_strand_id
1 'polypeptide(L)'
;MDRRKYNGGHSTAGRKTTKEKEKLIERLDSVMHIDEVLEHLKERVLQGDIRAIKLWLEYRYGRPNTTVAMETTTTNINFKELINWD
;
A
#
# COMPACT_ATOMS: atom_id res chain seq x y z
N MET A 1 -19.71 3.00 -27.64
CA MET A 1 -19.33 1.66 -27.13
C MET A 1 -18.22 1.79 -26.11
N ASP A 2 -18.40 1.20 -24.94
CA ASP A 2 -17.41 1.17 -23.86
C ASP A 2 -16.22 0.28 -24.24
N ARG A 3 -15.01 0.85 -24.26
CA ARG A 3 -13.76 0.16 -24.62
C ARG A 3 -13.06 -0.49 -23.42
N ARG A 4 -13.61 -0.39 -22.20
CA ARG A 4 -13.00 -0.97 -20.98
C ARG A 4 -12.77 -2.47 -21.06
N LYS A 5 -13.61 -3.22 -21.78
CA LYS A 5 -13.44 -4.67 -22.01
C LYS A 5 -12.17 -5.04 -22.78
N TYR A 6 -11.59 -4.11 -23.54
CA TYR A 6 -10.34 -4.31 -24.27
C TYR A 6 -9.11 -3.93 -23.43
N ASN A 7 -9.31 -3.39 -22.22
CA ASN A 7 -8.26 -2.90 -21.34
C ASN A 7 -7.75 -4.02 -20.41
N GLY A 8 -7.59 -5.23 -20.95
CA GLY A 8 -7.42 -6.51 -20.26
C GLY A 8 -6.10 -6.70 -19.49
N GLY A 9 -5.69 -5.71 -18.70
CA GLY A 9 -4.51 -5.71 -17.84
C GLY A 9 -3.22 -5.86 -18.66
N HIS A 10 -2.38 -4.82 -18.69
CA HIS A 10 -1.05 -5.00 -19.26
C HIS A 10 -0.31 -6.11 -18.47
N SER A 11 0.48 -6.96 -19.11
CA SER A 11 1.18 -8.06 -18.42
C SER A 11 2.18 -7.59 -17.35
N THR A 12 2.55 -6.31 -17.38
CA THR A 12 3.33 -5.62 -16.34
C THR A 12 2.49 -4.84 -15.34
N ALA A 13 1.16 -4.78 -15.54
CA ALA A 13 0.21 -4.16 -14.65
C ALA A 13 -0.34 -5.22 -13.68
N GLY A 14 -0.29 -4.91 -12.39
CA GLY A 14 -0.77 -5.80 -11.34
C GLY A 14 0.19 -5.87 -10.16
N ARG A 15 -0.20 -6.63 -9.14
CA ARG A 15 0.63 -6.87 -7.97
C ARG A 15 1.84 -7.70 -8.39
N LYS A 16 3.04 -7.18 -8.11
CA LYS A 16 4.31 -7.92 -8.33
C LYS A 16 4.23 -9.31 -7.70
N THR A 17 4.73 -10.29 -8.44
CA THR A 17 4.87 -11.67 -7.99
C THR A 17 5.84 -11.75 -6.79
N THR A 18 5.76 -12.83 -6.02
CA THR A 18 6.68 -13.06 -4.88
C THR A 18 8.15 -13.01 -5.31
N LYS A 19 8.47 -13.69 -6.43
CA LYS A 19 9.82 -13.73 -7.00
C LYS A 19 10.38 -12.35 -7.37
N GLU A 20 9.55 -11.46 -7.90
CA GLU A 20 9.97 -10.09 -8.21
C GLU A 20 10.25 -9.26 -6.96
N LYS A 21 9.57 -9.55 -5.84
CA LYS A 21 9.83 -8.89 -4.57
C LYS A 21 11.15 -9.37 -3.95
N GLU A 22 11.41 -10.68 -3.98
CA GLU A 22 12.67 -11.26 -3.52
C GLU A 22 13.86 -10.67 -4.29
N LYS A 23 13.77 -10.65 -5.63
CA LYS A 23 14.81 -10.03 -6.46
C LYS A 23 15.01 -8.53 -6.17
N LEU A 24 13.95 -7.82 -5.77
CA LEU A 24 14.08 -6.42 -5.36
C LEU A 24 14.81 -6.30 -4.03
N ILE A 25 14.48 -7.14 -3.04
CA ILE A 25 15.15 -7.18 -1.74
C ILE A 25 16.64 -7.48 -1.92
N GLU A 26 16.98 -8.53 -2.69
CA GLU A 26 18.38 -8.87 -3.00
C GLU A 26 19.15 -7.70 -3.62
N ARG A 27 18.51 -6.96 -4.53
CA ARG A 27 19.13 -5.78 -5.14
C ARG A 27 19.29 -4.63 -4.15
N LEU A 28 18.35 -4.44 -3.22
CA LEU A 28 18.45 -3.41 -2.17
C LEU A 28 19.58 -3.75 -1.20
N ASP A 29 19.64 -5.01 -0.75
CA ASP A 29 20.70 -5.49 0.15
C ASP A 29 22.08 -5.43 -0.52
N SER A 30 22.17 -5.59 -1.85
CA SER A 30 23.42 -5.46 -2.60
C SER A 30 23.98 -4.03 -2.66
N VAL A 31 23.13 -3.01 -2.48
CA VAL A 31 23.54 -1.60 -2.57
C VAL A 31 23.62 -0.91 -1.21
N MET A 32 23.00 -1.47 -0.18
CA MET A 32 22.93 -0.84 1.14
C MET A 32 22.80 -1.88 2.24
N HIS A 33 23.66 -1.80 3.26
CA HIS A 33 23.56 -2.64 4.44
C HIS A 33 22.51 -2.10 5.43
N ILE A 34 21.80 -3.03 6.08
CA ILE A 34 20.73 -2.68 7.02
C ILE A 34 21.21 -1.80 8.19
N ASP A 35 22.43 -2.02 8.69
CA ASP A 35 22.98 -1.24 9.80
C ASP A 35 23.19 0.23 9.40
N GLU A 36 23.59 0.50 8.16
CA GLU A 36 23.72 1.86 7.64
C GLU A 36 22.36 2.56 7.54
N VAL A 37 21.32 1.83 7.14
CA VAL A 37 19.94 2.36 7.10
C VAL A 37 19.46 2.71 8.51
N LEU A 38 19.74 1.85 9.48
CA LEU A 38 19.33 2.06 10.87
C LEU A 38 20.06 3.25 11.51
N GLU A 39 21.34 3.45 11.21
CA GLU A 39 22.08 4.62 11.69
C GLU A 39 21.51 5.92 11.09
N HIS A 40 21.23 5.95 9.78
CA HIS A 40 20.57 7.10 9.16
C HIS A 40 19.17 7.36 9.73
N LEU A 41 18.39 6.32 10.02
CA LEU A 41 17.09 6.47 10.67
C LEU A 41 17.25 7.10 12.05
N LYS A 42 18.20 6.62 12.86
CA LYS A 42 18.51 7.18 14.18
C LYS A 42 18.89 8.65 14.08
N GLU A 43 19.78 9.03 13.17
CA GLU A 43 20.16 10.43 12.98
C GLU A 43 18.94 11.33 12.69
N ARG A 44 18.05 10.90 11.79
CA ARG A 44 16.84 11.66 11.44
C ARG A 44 15.85 11.74 12.60
N VAL A 45 15.73 10.68 13.39
CA VAL A 45 14.93 10.69 14.62
C VAL A 45 15.48 11.73 15.60
N LEU A 46 16.81 11.75 15.83
CA LEU A 46 17.46 12.70 16.73
C LEU A 46 17.37 14.15 16.22
N GLN A 47 17.30 14.35 14.90
CA GLN A 47 17.06 15.66 14.28
C GLN A 47 15.60 16.13 14.35
N GLY A 48 14.68 15.31 14.88
CA GLY A 48 13.28 15.69 15.01
C GLY A 48 12.43 15.47 13.75
N ASP A 49 12.89 14.67 12.78
CA ASP A 49 12.06 14.33 11.61
C ASP A 49 10.87 13.49 12.06
N ILE A 50 9.68 14.09 12.02
CA ILE A 50 8.42 13.50 12.47
C ILE A 50 8.11 12.19 11.75
N ARG A 51 8.48 12.06 10.47
CA ARG A 51 8.25 10.83 9.70
C ARG A 51 9.19 9.72 10.17
N ALA A 52 10.45 10.05 10.43
CA ALA A 52 11.42 9.10 10.98
C ALA A 52 11.02 8.63 12.38
N ILE A 53 10.61 9.57 13.26
CA ILE A 53 10.12 9.27 14.61
C ILE A 53 8.91 8.33 14.55
N LYS A 54 7.91 8.67 13.71
CA LYS A 54 6.73 7.83 13.53
C LYS A 54 7.10 6.43 13.05
N LEU A 55 7.95 6.33 12.02
CA LEU A 55 8.40 5.04 11.49
C LEU A 55 9.07 4.18 12.57
N TRP A 56 9.97 4.77 13.36
CA TRP A 56 10.64 4.08 14.46
C TRP A 56 9.67 3.59 15.54
N LEU A 57 8.71 4.43 15.94
CA LEU A 57 7.67 4.05 16.90
C LEU A 57 6.78 2.91 16.38
N GLU A 58 6.41 2.95 15.10
CA GLU A 58 5.61 1.91 14.45
C GLU A 58 6.33 0.56 14.44
N TYR A 59 7.65 0.54 14.19
CA TYR A 59 8.43 -0.70 14.26
C TYR A 59 8.55 -1.24 15.68
N ARG A 60 8.61 -0.37 16.69
CA ARG A 60 8.83 -0.79 18.09
C ARG A 60 7.55 -1.17 18.84
N TYR A 61 6.45 -0.48 18.56
CA TYR A 61 5.19 -0.65 19.29
C TYR A 61 4.03 -1.11 18.39
N GLY A 62 4.27 -1.27 17.09
CA GLY A 62 3.24 -1.55 16.10
C GLY A 62 2.52 -0.29 15.64
N ARG A 63 1.69 -0.44 14.59
CA ARG A 63 0.80 0.64 14.15
C ARG A 63 -0.44 0.67 15.05
N PRO A 64 -0.90 1.87 15.49
CA PRO A 64 -2.18 1.98 16.17
C PRO A 64 -3.29 1.43 15.26
N ASN A 65 -4.16 0.57 15.82
CA ASN A 65 -5.29 0.01 15.11
C ASN A 65 -6.16 1.15 14.57
N THR A 66 -6.20 1.30 13.25
CA THR A 66 -7.04 2.31 12.61
C THR A 66 -8.42 1.71 12.44
N THR A 67 -9.33 1.95 13.39
CA THR A 67 -10.76 1.68 13.18
C THR A 67 -11.29 2.70 12.18
N VAL A 68 -11.25 2.37 10.90
CA VAL A 68 -11.92 3.17 9.87
C VAL A 68 -13.42 2.91 10.06
N ALA A 69 -14.16 3.88 10.58
CA ALA A 69 -15.62 3.84 10.56
C ALA A 69 -16.05 3.89 9.10
N MET A 70 -16.44 2.74 8.54
CA MET A 70 -17.04 2.69 7.21
C MET A 70 -18.52 3.05 7.34
N GLU A 71 -18.86 4.30 7.07
CA GLU A 71 -20.25 4.68 6.88
C GLU A 71 -20.69 4.23 5.48
N THR A 72 -21.23 3.02 5.38
CA THR A 72 -21.91 2.57 4.17
C THR A 72 -23.22 3.33 4.07
N THR A 73 -23.28 4.38 3.24
CA THR A 73 -24.56 4.93 2.79
C THR A 73 -25.22 3.88 1.90
N THR A 74 -26.00 2.98 2.49
CA THR A 74 -26.79 1.99 1.75
C THR A 74 -27.81 2.76 0.92
N THR A 75 -27.47 3.06 -0.33
CA THR A 75 -28.48 3.40 -1.33
C THR A 75 -29.38 2.17 -1.46
N ASN A 76 -30.66 2.35 -1.15
CA ASN A 76 -31.66 1.30 -1.20
C ASN A 76 -31.99 1.00 -2.67
N ILE A 77 -31.09 0.28 -3.36
CA ILE A 77 -31.21 -0.02 -4.78
C ILE A 77 -32.29 -1.09 -4.95
N ASN A 78 -33.41 -0.74 -5.57
CA ASN A 78 -34.47 -1.68 -5.88
C ASN A 78 -34.13 -2.48 -7.15
N PHE A 79 -33.91 -3.78 -7.01
CA PHE A 79 -33.57 -4.67 -8.12
C PHE A 79 -34.60 -4.66 -9.27
N LYS A 80 -35.87 -4.31 -9.01
CA LYS A 80 -36.89 -4.19 -10.07
C LYS A 80 -36.63 -3.02 -11.01
N GLU A 81 -36.06 -1.92 -10.52
CA GLU A 81 -35.72 -0.75 -11.34
C GLU A 81 -34.53 -1.01 -12.26
N LEU A 82 -33.63 -1.93 -11.86
CA LEU A 82 -32.47 -2.32 -12.67
C LEU A 82 -32.81 -3.29 -13.80
N ILE A 83 -33.88 -4.06 -13.66
CA ILE A 83 -34.27 -5.11 -14.63
C ILE A 83 -35.20 -4.55 -15.72
N ASN A 84 -35.85 -3.41 -15.47
CA ASN A 84 -36.79 -2.79 -16.42
C ASN A 84 -36.13 -1.78 -17.37
N TRP A 85 -34.86 -1.99 -17.73
CA TRP A 85 -34.22 -1.18 -18.76
C TRP A 85 -34.59 -1.76 -20.13
N ASP A 86 -35.40 -1.03 -20.91
CA ASP A 86 -35.76 -1.35 -22.30
C ASP A 86 -34.52 -1.53 -23.21
#